data_AF-A0A955RBT5-F1
#
_entry.id   AF-A0A955RBT5-F1
#
_cell.length_a   1.000
_cell.length_b   1.000
_cell.length_c   1.000
_cell.angle_alpha   90.00
_cell.angle_beta   90.00
_cell.angle_gamma   90.00
#
_symmetry.space_group_name_H-M   'P 1'
#
loop_
_entity.id
_entity.type
_entity.pdbx_description
1 polymer ?
#
loop_
_entity_poly.entity_id
_entity_poly.type
_entity_poly.pdbx_seq_one_letter_code
_entity_poly.pdbx_strand_id
1 'polypeptide(L)'
;MMTTPLILIALSCDKAPPAATADTDPTLFVADVNRRMDELYRENSEAHWQHETDITDEHEAAAAASDELLMAYQTAMVTEATKFGTVADPDVARSLHLLKVNQVLAAPSDAEKRKRLAELSTGLSSTYGTGKWCPEGQECKDLGELEDLLAHSRDPAEQLAAWKGWHDIATPMRPDYVEMVGLANQGASEIGFANTGELWKSGYDMTPPELEAEVDRLWKQVEPLYEALHCHVRAKLSEQYGPDVVPPTGPIPAHLLGNMWAQDWANLYPMLVPYPDEPGLDVTQALVDQGWDDQRMTKTAEAFFVGLGMPPLPDSFWTKSLFLKPADREVVCHAS
;
A
#
# COMPACT_ATOMS: atom_id res chain seq x y z
N MET A 1 25.01 54.25 -26.97
CA MET A 1 24.21 53.43 -27.90
C MET A 1 24.73 52.00 -27.82
N MET A 2 24.15 51.19 -26.95
CA MET A 2 24.32 49.74 -26.91
C MET A 2 22.94 49.19 -26.54
N THR A 3 22.29 48.56 -27.51
CA THR A 3 20.98 47.93 -27.39
C THR A 3 21.19 46.47 -27.00
N THR A 4 20.77 46.12 -25.80
CA THR A 4 20.67 44.74 -25.30
C THR A 4 19.43 44.07 -25.90
N PRO A 5 19.52 42.87 -26.50
CA PRO A 5 18.32 42.15 -26.93
C PRO A 5 17.73 41.39 -25.75
N LEU A 6 16.46 41.68 -25.46
CA LEU A 6 15.57 40.89 -24.60
C LEU A 6 15.25 39.58 -25.33
N ILE A 7 15.62 38.42 -24.78
CA ILE A 7 15.13 37.12 -25.23
C ILE A 7 13.88 36.81 -24.40
N LEU A 8 12.71 36.88 -25.04
CA LEU A 8 11.47 36.33 -24.49
C LEU A 8 11.57 34.79 -24.54
N ILE A 9 11.58 34.16 -23.37
CA ILE A 9 11.30 32.73 -23.25
C ILE A 9 9.77 32.60 -23.27
N ALA A 10 9.23 32.17 -24.41
CA ALA A 10 7.84 31.75 -24.51
C ALA A 10 7.69 30.39 -23.82
N LEU A 11 7.04 30.39 -22.66
CA LEU A 11 6.46 29.19 -22.06
C LEU A 11 5.37 28.68 -23.00
N SER A 12 5.64 27.60 -23.73
CA SER A 12 4.63 26.88 -24.48
C SER A 12 3.91 25.94 -23.52
N CYS A 13 2.71 26.33 -23.10
CA CYS A 13 1.67 25.37 -22.70
C CYS A 13 1.30 24.49 -23.91
N ASP A 14 0.73 23.33 -23.60
CA ASP A 14 0.15 22.35 -24.52
C ASP A 14 1.12 21.59 -25.43
N LYS A 15 1.74 20.55 -24.86
CA LYS A 15 1.94 19.31 -25.62
C LYS A 15 1.16 18.19 -24.97
N ALA A 16 -0.03 17.94 -25.51
CA ALA A 16 -0.62 16.61 -25.42
C ALA A 16 0.44 15.57 -25.84
N PRO A 17 0.52 14.41 -25.16
CA PRO A 17 1.45 13.36 -25.56
C PRO A 17 1.22 13.01 -27.04
N PRO A 18 2.29 12.72 -27.81
CA PRO A 18 2.16 12.39 -29.22
C PRO A 18 1.17 11.22 -29.37
N ALA A 19 0.15 11.39 -30.20
CA ALA A 19 -0.76 10.33 -30.57
C ALA A 19 0.07 9.17 -31.13
N ALA A 20 -0.02 7.99 -30.50
CA ALA A 20 0.61 6.78 -30.99
C ALA A 20 0.21 6.59 -32.45
N THR A 21 1.19 6.38 -33.33
CA THR A 21 0.93 5.89 -34.68
C THR A 21 0.17 4.59 -34.53
N ALA A 22 -1.03 4.50 -35.12
CA ALA A 22 -1.86 3.30 -35.08
C ALA A 22 -1.14 2.15 -35.83
N ASP A 23 -0.21 1.50 -35.15
CA ASP A 23 0.47 0.31 -35.65
C ASP A 23 -0.52 -0.84 -35.60
N THR A 24 -0.80 -1.42 -36.76
CA THR A 24 -1.66 -2.61 -36.87
C THR A 24 -0.95 -3.89 -36.41
N ASP A 25 0.34 -3.80 -36.04
CA ASP A 25 1.11 -4.92 -35.52
C ASP A 25 1.09 -4.92 -33.97
N PRO A 26 0.46 -5.92 -33.33
CA PRO A 26 0.38 -5.99 -31.87
C PRO A 26 1.76 -6.14 -31.20
N THR A 27 2.76 -6.66 -31.92
CA THR A 27 4.13 -6.81 -31.41
C THR A 27 4.82 -5.46 -31.26
N LEU A 28 4.71 -4.61 -32.28
CA LEU A 28 5.27 -3.25 -32.25
C LEU A 28 4.54 -2.37 -31.24
N PHE A 29 3.22 -2.52 -31.14
CA PHE A 29 2.42 -1.86 -30.11
C PHE A 29 2.90 -2.23 -28.70
N VAL A 30 3.02 -3.51 -28.38
CA VAL A 30 3.51 -3.96 -27.06
C VAL A 30 4.92 -3.43 -26.78
N ALA A 31 5.82 -3.42 -27.77
CA ALA A 31 7.17 -2.90 -27.60
C ALA A 31 7.20 -1.39 -27.32
N ASP A 32 6.34 -0.60 -27.99
CA ASP A 32 6.19 0.84 -27.72
C ASP A 32 5.62 1.09 -26.32
N VAL A 33 4.54 0.38 -25.97
CA VAL A 33 3.89 0.46 -24.65
C VAL A 33 4.90 0.14 -23.55
N ASN A 34 5.65 -0.95 -23.66
CA ASN A 34 6.65 -1.33 -22.66
C ASN A 34 7.71 -0.24 -22.46
N ARG A 35 8.25 0.31 -23.56
CA ARG A 35 9.23 1.40 -23.49
C ARG A 35 8.65 2.63 -22.80
N ARG A 36 7.45 3.04 -23.18
CA ARG A 36 6.83 4.27 -22.65
C ARG A 36 6.37 4.11 -21.20
N MET A 37 5.85 2.94 -20.84
CA MET A 37 5.48 2.64 -19.46
C MET A 37 6.71 2.60 -18.55
N ASP A 38 7.85 2.06 -18.99
CA ASP A 38 9.10 2.08 -18.20
C ASP A 38 9.53 3.52 -17.85
N GLU A 39 9.45 4.45 -18.81
CA GLU A 39 9.72 5.87 -18.57
C GLU A 39 8.75 6.48 -17.56
N LEU A 40 7.44 6.27 -17.76
CA LEU A 40 6.39 6.82 -16.89
C LEU A 40 6.45 6.23 -15.48
N TYR A 41 6.71 4.92 -15.34
CA TYR A 41 6.85 4.28 -14.04
C TYR A 41 8.05 4.82 -13.28
N ARG A 42 9.17 5.08 -13.94
CA ARG A 42 10.34 5.69 -13.27
C ARG A 42 10.01 7.08 -12.73
N GLU A 43 9.36 7.92 -13.54
CA GLU A 43 8.94 9.26 -13.13
C GLU A 43 7.93 9.22 -11.97
N ASN A 44 6.93 8.35 -12.09
CA ASN A 44 5.91 8.13 -11.05
C ASN A 44 6.52 7.58 -9.75
N SER A 45 7.41 6.59 -9.84
CA SER A 45 8.10 6.01 -8.67
C SER A 45 8.99 7.03 -7.97
N GLU A 46 9.65 7.92 -8.70
CA GLU A 46 10.45 8.99 -8.09
C GLU A 46 9.56 10.03 -7.38
N ALA A 47 8.44 10.42 -7.98
CA ALA A 47 7.48 11.33 -7.36
C ALA A 47 6.85 10.74 -6.09
N HIS A 48 6.40 9.47 -6.15
CA HIS A 48 5.86 8.76 -4.97
C HIS A 48 6.93 8.53 -3.90
N TRP A 49 8.16 8.16 -4.27
CA TRP A 49 9.25 8.05 -3.30
C TRP A 49 9.48 9.37 -2.55
N GLN A 50 9.47 10.52 -3.24
CA GLN A 50 9.60 11.83 -2.61
C GLN A 50 8.41 12.14 -1.69
N HIS A 51 7.18 11.86 -2.13
CA HIS A 51 5.97 12.06 -1.34
C HIS A 51 5.94 11.19 -0.08
N GLU A 52 6.19 9.88 -0.21
CA GLU A 52 6.15 8.95 0.91
C GLU A 52 7.28 9.22 1.93
N THR A 53 8.42 9.74 1.48
CA THR A 53 9.57 10.02 2.35
C THR A 53 9.70 11.48 2.80
N ASP A 54 8.82 12.36 2.34
CA ASP A 54 8.72 13.78 2.74
C ASP A 54 7.32 14.34 2.39
N ILE A 55 6.33 14.12 3.25
CA ILE A 55 4.95 14.47 2.94
C ILE A 55 4.76 16.00 3.03
N THR A 56 4.60 16.64 1.87
CA THR A 56 4.29 18.07 1.71
C THR A 56 3.24 18.28 0.62
N ASP A 57 2.55 19.42 0.63
CA ASP A 57 1.57 19.76 -0.42
C ASP A 57 2.20 19.72 -1.83
N GLU A 58 3.48 20.11 -1.96
CA GLU A 58 4.20 20.10 -3.24
C GLU A 58 4.48 18.66 -3.72
N HIS A 59 4.98 17.80 -2.83
CA HIS A 59 5.27 16.40 -3.18
C HIS A 59 3.98 15.60 -3.42
N GLU A 60 2.92 15.85 -2.65
CA GLU A 60 1.61 15.23 -2.89
C GLU A 60 1.05 15.63 -4.27
N ALA A 61 1.10 16.92 -4.62
CA ALA A 61 0.65 17.40 -5.92
C ALA A 61 1.50 16.81 -7.06
N ALA A 62 2.81 16.65 -6.87
CA ALA A 62 3.70 16.01 -7.85
C ALA A 62 3.36 14.53 -8.04
N ALA A 63 3.13 13.78 -6.95
CA ALA A 63 2.71 12.39 -7.00
C ALA A 63 1.36 12.25 -7.74
N ALA A 64 0.37 13.08 -7.39
CA ALA A 64 -0.95 13.08 -8.03
C ALA A 64 -0.87 13.39 -9.53
N ALA A 65 -0.06 14.38 -9.93
CA ALA A 65 0.16 14.70 -11.33
C ALA A 65 0.82 13.54 -12.09
N SER A 66 1.77 12.84 -11.46
CA SER A 66 2.41 11.66 -12.07
C SER A 66 1.43 10.49 -12.23
N ASP A 67 0.54 10.26 -11.25
CA ASP A 67 -0.53 9.27 -11.31
C ASP A 67 -1.50 9.57 -12.45
N GLU A 68 -1.94 10.83 -12.58
CA GLU A 68 -2.84 11.25 -13.66
C GLU A 68 -2.23 10.95 -15.05
N LEU A 69 -0.94 11.25 -15.24
CA LEU A 69 -0.23 10.99 -16.50
C LEU A 69 -0.14 9.49 -16.80
N LEU A 70 0.22 8.68 -15.80
CA LEU A 70 0.32 7.22 -15.95
C LEU A 70 -1.06 6.61 -16.26
N MET A 71 -2.08 6.99 -15.49
CA MET A 71 -3.46 6.54 -15.69
C MET A 71 -3.99 6.93 -17.08
N ALA A 72 -3.74 8.17 -17.52
CA ALA A 72 -4.16 8.64 -18.85
C ALA A 72 -3.52 7.81 -19.97
N TYR A 73 -2.22 7.50 -19.86
CA TYR A 73 -1.53 6.67 -20.83
C TYR A 73 -2.06 5.23 -20.83
N GLN A 74 -2.18 4.61 -19.65
CA GLN A 74 -2.69 3.25 -19.51
C GLN A 74 -4.10 3.11 -20.09
N THR A 75 -5.05 3.97 -19.71
CA THR A 75 -6.43 3.95 -20.24
C THR A 75 -6.46 4.10 -21.76
N ALA A 76 -5.62 4.97 -22.32
CA ALA A 76 -5.52 5.13 -23.77
C ALA A 76 -4.99 3.87 -24.46
N MET A 77 -3.95 3.24 -23.91
CA MET A 77 -3.34 2.04 -24.48
C MET A 77 -4.24 0.81 -24.33
N VAL A 78 -4.96 0.66 -23.22
CA VAL A 78 -5.99 -0.39 -23.07
C VAL A 78 -7.08 -0.25 -24.13
N THR A 79 -7.50 0.98 -24.42
CA THR A 79 -8.48 1.25 -25.48
C THR A 79 -7.92 0.90 -26.85
N GLU A 80 -6.68 1.30 -27.17
CA GLU A 80 -6.03 0.98 -28.44
C GLU A 80 -5.87 -0.53 -28.62
N ALA A 81 -5.50 -1.24 -27.55
CA ALA A 81 -5.33 -2.68 -27.54
C ALA A 81 -6.59 -3.45 -27.96
N THR A 82 -7.80 -2.88 -27.77
CA THR A 82 -9.06 -3.53 -28.19
C THR A 82 -9.20 -3.70 -29.70
N LYS A 83 -8.41 -2.98 -30.49
CA LYS A 83 -8.40 -3.11 -31.96
C LYS A 83 -7.71 -4.40 -32.41
N PHE A 84 -6.81 -4.94 -31.59
CA PHE A 84 -6.24 -6.26 -31.84
C PHE A 84 -7.27 -7.30 -31.44
N GLY A 85 -7.74 -8.07 -32.42
CA GLY A 85 -8.59 -9.24 -32.16
C GLY A 85 -7.80 -10.35 -31.48
N THR A 86 -7.98 -11.59 -31.95
CA THR A 86 -7.14 -12.69 -31.46
C THR A 86 -5.69 -12.53 -31.93
N VAL A 87 -4.76 -12.41 -30.98
CA VAL A 87 -3.32 -12.42 -31.23
C VAL A 87 -2.78 -13.84 -31.08
N ALA A 88 -2.05 -14.33 -32.08
CA ALA A 88 -1.56 -15.71 -32.12
C ALA A 88 -0.30 -15.92 -31.27
N ASP A 89 0.54 -14.89 -31.14
CA ASP A 89 1.73 -14.94 -30.29
C ASP A 89 1.30 -14.89 -28.81
N PRO A 90 1.63 -15.91 -28.00
CA PRO A 90 1.18 -15.99 -26.62
C PRO A 90 1.78 -14.91 -25.72
N ASP A 91 3.01 -14.46 -25.98
CA ASP A 91 3.69 -13.44 -25.16
C ASP A 91 3.10 -12.07 -25.44
N VAL A 92 2.79 -11.77 -26.71
CA VAL A 92 2.10 -10.54 -27.10
C VAL A 92 0.66 -10.54 -26.56
N ALA A 93 -0.07 -11.66 -26.69
CA ALA A 93 -1.41 -11.79 -26.11
C ALA A 93 -1.41 -11.61 -24.59
N ARG A 94 -0.43 -12.19 -23.89
CA ARG A 94 -0.25 -12.02 -22.44
C ARG A 94 0.05 -10.57 -22.09
N SER A 95 0.92 -9.89 -22.83
CA SER A 95 1.27 -8.49 -22.59
C SER A 95 0.04 -7.56 -22.73
N LEU A 96 -0.79 -7.78 -23.75
CA LEU A 96 -2.05 -7.03 -23.92
C LEU A 96 -3.06 -7.31 -22.79
N HIS A 97 -3.13 -8.55 -22.33
CA HIS A 97 -3.95 -8.90 -21.17
C HIS A 97 -3.45 -8.18 -19.90
N LEU A 98 -2.14 -8.23 -19.62
CA LEU A 98 -1.53 -7.57 -18.45
C LEU A 98 -1.70 -6.05 -18.50
N LEU A 99 -1.55 -5.41 -19.66
CA LEU A 99 -1.84 -3.99 -19.84
C LEU A 99 -3.26 -3.63 -19.37
N LYS A 100 -4.23 -4.52 -19.61
CA LYS A 100 -5.62 -4.33 -19.19
C LYS A 100 -5.83 -4.55 -17.69
N VAL A 101 -5.26 -5.61 -17.12
CA VAL A 101 -5.56 -6.02 -15.73
C VAL A 101 -4.62 -5.41 -14.68
N ASN A 102 -3.45 -4.89 -15.08
CA ASN A 102 -2.46 -4.30 -14.18
C ASN A 102 -2.79 -2.84 -13.82
N GLN A 103 -4.00 -2.62 -13.31
CA GLN A 103 -4.50 -1.32 -12.86
C GLN A 103 -5.07 -1.46 -11.44
N VAL A 104 -4.42 -0.80 -10.47
CA VAL A 104 -4.92 -0.77 -9.09
C VAL A 104 -6.22 0.03 -9.03
N LEU A 105 -6.22 1.24 -9.56
CA LEU A 105 -7.43 2.05 -9.73
C LEU A 105 -7.58 2.36 -11.22
N ALA A 106 -8.45 1.61 -11.91
CA ALA A 106 -8.75 1.89 -13.30
C ALA A 106 -9.42 3.27 -13.41
N ALA A 107 -8.82 4.16 -14.20
CA ALA A 107 -9.22 5.55 -14.26
C ALA A 107 -10.25 5.79 -15.39
N PRO A 108 -11.31 6.59 -15.16
CA PRO A 108 -12.26 6.96 -16.21
C PRO A 108 -11.60 7.58 -17.46
N SER A 109 -12.23 7.48 -18.63
CA SER A 109 -11.74 8.15 -19.86
C SER A 109 -11.96 9.68 -19.85
N ASP A 110 -12.73 10.21 -18.91
CA ASP A 110 -12.89 11.65 -18.67
C ASP A 110 -11.69 12.22 -17.89
N ALA A 111 -11.07 13.29 -18.40
CA ALA A 111 -9.82 13.84 -17.84
C ALA A 111 -10.00 14.43 -16.44
N GLU A 112 -11.07 15.19 -16.20
CA GLU A 112 -11.32 15.79 -14.89
C GLU A 112 -11.57 14.71 -13.83
N LYS A 113 -12.28 13.65 -14.20
CA LYS A 113 -12.50 12.49 -13.33
C LYS A 113 -11.22 11.71 -13.03
N ARG A 114 -10.32 11.54 -14.00
CA ARG A 114 -9.00 10.91 -13.73
C ARG A 114 -8.17 11.75 -12.79
N LYS A 115 -8.09 13.04 -13.05
CA LYS A 115 -7.37 13.98 -12.19
C LYS A 115 -7.89 13.90 -10.75
N ARG A 116 -9.21 13.96 -10.59
CA ARG A 116 -9.84 13.82 -9.27
C ARG A 116 -9.55 12.47 -8.61
N LEU A 117 -9.53 11.36 -9.37
CA LEU A 117 -9.15 10.05 -8.84
C LEU A 117 -7.69 10.03 -8.34
N ALA A 118 -6.76 10.62 -9.09
CA ALA A 118 -5.36 10.74 -8.68
C ALA A 118 -5.20 11.57 -7.40
N GLU A 119 -5.81 12.77 -7.35
CA GLU A 119 -5.82 13.64 -6.17
C GLU A 119 -6.41 12.95 -4.93
N LEU A 120 -7.51 12.19 -5.11
CA LEU A 120 -8.13 11.42 -4.03
C LEU A 120 -7.19 10.32 -3.50
N SER A 121 -6.53 9.58 -4.40
CA SER A 121 -5.63 8.48 -4.04
C SER A 121 -4.44 8.99 -3.21
N THR A 122 -3.77 10.04 -3.67
CA THR A 122 -2.62 10.62 -2.97
C THR A 122 -3.02 11.32 -1.68
N GLY A 123 -4.12 12.09 -1.67
CA GLY A 123 -4.61 12.79 -0.48
C GLY A 123 -5.06 11.85 0.65
N LEU A 124 -5.67 10.70 0.30
CA LEU A 124 -5.99 9.66 1.27
C LEU A 124 -4.70 9.03 1.85
N SER A 125 -3.67 8.82 1.02
CA SER A 125 -2.36 8.35 1.48
C SER A 125 -1.69 9.35 2.44
N SER A 126 -1.69 10.65 2.10
CA SER A 126 -1.17 11.71 2.98
C SER A 126 -1.93 11.81 4.30
N THR A 127 -3.26 11.72 4.27
CA THR A 127 -4.09 11.76 5.49
C THR A 127 -3.73 10.59 6.41
N TYR A 128 -3.50 9.41 5.85
CA TYR A 128 -3.03 8.25 6.60
C TYR A 128 -1.60 8.47 7.15
N GLY A 129 -0.65 8.89 6.31
CA GLY A 129 0.77 9.05 6.68
C GLY A 129 1.02 10.14 7.73
N THR A 130 0.24 11.21 7.71
CA THR A 130 0.34 12.35 8.65
C THR A 130 -0.62 12.26 9.84
N GLY A 131 -1.39 11.17 9.93
CA GLY A 131 -2.41 10.97 10.95
C GLY A 131 -1.81 10.99 12.36
N LYS A 132 -2.37 11.84 13.24
CA LYS A 132 -1.99 11.90 14.65
C LYS A 132 -3.21 11.95 15.56
N TRP A 133 -3.14 11.23 16.67
CA TRP A 133 -4.12 11.32 17.75
C TRP A 133 -3.59 12.26 18.84
N CYS A 134 -4.36 13.31 19.17
CA CYS A 134 -3.98 14.31 20.17
C CYS A 134 -4.89 14.25 21.41
N PRO A 135 -4.58 13.39 22.40
CA PRO A 135 -5.34 13.35 23.65
C PRO A 135 -5.24 14.66 24.44
N GLU A 136 -6.31 15.03 25.15
CA GLU A 136 -6.36 16.29 25.90
C GLU A 136 -5.25 16.34 26.97
N GLY A 137 -4.48 17.44 26.98
CA GLY A 137 -3.39 17.66 27.93
C GLY A 137 -2.17 16.77 27.74
N GLN A 138 -2.06 16.06 26.61
CA GLN A 138 -0.96 15.17 26.26
C GLN A 138 -0.39 15.51 24.88
N GLU A 139 0.80 15.01 24.60
CA GLU A 139 1.41 15.13 23.27
C GLU A 139 0.65 14.27 22.25
N CYS A 140 0.58 14.76 21.01
CA CYS A 140 0.01 14.01 19.91
C CYS A 140 0.87 12.79 19.60
N LYS A 141 0.22 11.68 19.26
CA LYS A 141 0.85 10.40 18.92
C LYS A 141 0.60 10.06 17.46
N ASP A 142 1.65 9.71 16.74
CA ASP A 142 1.54 9.14 15.40
C ASP A 142 1.21 7.64 15.43
N LEU A 143 1.01 7.03 14.25
CA LEU A 143 0.68 5.60 14.15
C LEU A 143 1.73 4.70 14.82
N GLY A 144 3.02 4.97 14.65
CA GLY A 144 4.08 4.12 15.21
C GLY A 144 4.06 4.14 16.73
N GLU A 145 3.88 5.32 17.34
CA GLU A 145 3.73 5.44 18.79
C GLU A 145 2.46 4.73 19.31
N LEU A 146 1.39 4.72 18.53
CA LEU A 146 0.15 4.02 18.89
C LEU A 146 0.28 2.50 18.73
N GLU A 147 1.00 2.03 17.71
CA GLU A 147 1.33 0.61 17.55
C GLU A 147 2.22 0.11 18.69
N ASP A 148 3.25 0.88 19.07
CA ASP A 148 4.11 0.57 20.22
C ASP A 148 3.29 0.50 21.51
N LEU A 149 2.35 1.43 21.71
CA LEU A 149 1.45 1.41 22.86
C LEU A 149 0.59 0.14 22.86
N LEU A 150 -0.05 -0.22 21.74
CA LEU A 150 -0.88 -1.41 21.65
C LEU A 150 -0.07 -2.71 21.82
N ALA A 151 1.17 -2.76 21.32
CA ALA A 151 2.04 -3.92 21.47
C ALA A 151 2.38 -4.21 22.95
N HIS A 152 2.62 -3.17 23.74
CA HIS A 152 3.19 -3.30 25.08
C HIS A 152 2.20 -3.03 26.24
N SER A 153 1.22 -2.14 26.05
CA SER A 153 0.26 -1.82 27.11
C SER A 153 -0.61 -3.02 27.44
N ARG A 154 -0.96 -3.15 28.72
CA ARG A 154 -1.94 -4.13 29.22
C ARG A 154 -3.02 -3.43 30.03
N ASP A 155 -3.24 -2.15 29.81
CA ASP A 155 -4.41 -1.44 30.32
C ASP A 155 -5.49 -1.41 29.21
N PRO A 156 -6.67 -2.03 29.41
CA PRO A 156 -7.74 -2.01 28.43
C PRO A 156 -8.22 -0.60 28.06
N ALA A 157 -8.25 0.34 29.00
CA ALA A 157 -8.72 1.69 28.76
C ALA A 157 -7.72 2.50 27.90
N GLU A 158 -6.43 2.32 28.16
CA GLU A 158 -5.36 2.94 27.37
C GLU A 158 -5.34 2.39 25.93
N GLN A 159 -5.38 1.06 25.78
CA GLN A 159 -5.47 0.41 24.47
C GLN A 159 -6.71 0.85 23.70
N LEU A 160 -7.87 0.94 24.36
CA LEU A 160 -9.11 1.41 23.74
C LEU A 160 -9.00 2.87 23.28
N ALA A 161 -8.38 3.74 24.09
CA ALA A 161 -8.20 5.14 23.76
C ALA A 161 -7.27 5.31 22.55
N ALA A 162 -6.15 4.59 22.51
CA ALA A 162 -5.22 4.59 21.37
C ALA A 162 -5.89 4.07 20.09
N TRP A 163 -6.57 2.92 20.17
CA TRP A 163 -7.27 2.32 19.04
C TRP A 163 -8.35 3.24 18.48
N LYS A 164 -9.18 3.85 19.34
CA LYS A 164 -10.20 4.82 18.92
C LYS A 164 -9.56 6.07 18.34
N GLY A 165 -8.54 6.59 19.00
CA GLY A 165 -7.81 7.78 18.59
C GLY A 165 -7.27 7.68 17.16
N TRP A 166 -6.72 6.51 16.80
CA TRP A 166 -6.31 6.24 15.43
C TRP A 166 -7.48 6.21 14.45
N HIS A 167 -8.56 5.47 14.78
CA HIS A 167 -9.70 5.32 13.89
C HIS A 167 -10.50 6.63 13.70
N ASP A 168 -10.43 7.55 14.67
CA ASP A 168 -11.05 8.88 14.54
C ASP A 168 -10.41 9.72 13.42
N ILE A 169 -9.11 9.51 13.11
CA ILE A 169 -8.40 10.16 12.00
C ILE A 169 -8.98 9.74 10.65
N ALA A 170 -9.50 8.51 10.53
CA ALA A 170 -10.09 7.99 9.30
C ALA A 170 -11.52 8.51 9.03
N THR A 171 -12.20 9.06 10.04
CA THR A 171 -13.57 9.59 9.88
C THR A 171 -13.72 10.63 8.75
N PRO A 172 -12.86 11.67 8.65
CA PRO A 172 -12.93 12.63 7.55
C PRO A 172 -12.62 12.02 6.17
N MET A 173 -11.93 10.88 6.09
CA MET A 173 -11.57 10.24 4.81
C MET A 173 -12.77 9.59 4.10
N ARG A 174 -13.89 9.36 4.82
CA ARG A 174 -15.04 8.61 4.28
C ARG A 174 -15.63 9.18 2.98
N PRO A 175 -15.92 10.49 2.84
CA PRO A 175 -16.47 11.05 1.61
C PRO A 175 -15.53 10.86 0.41
N ASP A 176 -14.24 11.13 0.61
CA ASP A 176 -13.21 10.98 -0.41
C ASP A 176 -13.06 9.52 -0.84
N TYR A 177 -13.06 8.57 0.11
CA TYR A 177 -13.01 7.14 -0.20
C TYR A 177 -14.24 6.68 -1.02
N VAL A 178 -15.44 7.17 -0.69
CA VAL A 178 -16.66 6.86 -1.44
C VAL A 178 -16.57 7.40 -2.87
N GLU A 179 -16.06 8.61 -3.05
CA GLU A 179 -15.85 9.20 -4.38
C GLU A 179 -14.80 8.41 -5.18
N MET A 180 -13.66 8.07 -4.57
CA MET A 180 -12.58 7.29 -5.16
C MET A 180 -13.09 5.93 -5.67
N VAL A 181 -13.86 5.21 -4.85
CA VAL A 181 -14.48 3.93 -5.25
C VAL A 181 -15.46 4.12 -6.41
N GLY A 182 -16.25 5.18 -6.41
CA GLY A 182 -17.17 5.50 -7.50
C GLY A 182 -16.45 5.73 -8.83
N LEU A 183 -15.37 6.51 -8.81
CA LEU A 183 -14.55 6.81 -9.98
C LEU A 183 -13.81 5.56 -10.48
N ALA A 184 -13.19 4.79 -9.59
CA ALA A 184 -12.49 3.55 -9.93
C ALA A 184 -13.44 2.51 -10.54
N ASN A 185 -14.65 2.37 -9.99
CA ASN A 185 -15.67 1.47 -10.55
C ASN A 185 -16.14 1.92 -11.94
N GLN A 186 -16.25 3.23 -12.16
CA GLN A 186 -16.56 3.77 -13.49
C GLN A 186 -15.44 3.40 -14.48
N GLY A 187 -14.17 3.62 -14.14
CA GLY A 187 -13.04 3.25 -15.00
C GLY A 187 -12.97 1.74 -15.27
N ALA A 188 -13.17 0.90 -14.24
CA ALA A 188 -13.22 -0.55 -14.40
C ALA A 188 -14.35 -0.99 -15.36
N SER A 189 -15.50 -0.32 -15.29
CA SER A 189 -16.64 -0.56 -16.20
C SER A 189 -16.32 -0.21 -17.65
N GLU A 190 -15.60 0.90 -17.88
CA GLU A 190 -15.20 1.35 -19.22
C GLU A 190 -14.25 0.35 -19.91
N ILE A 191 -13.45 -0.39 -19.14
CA ILE A 191 -12.57 -1.46 -19.66
C ILE A 191 -13.21 -2.86 -19.58
N GLY A 192 -14.49 -2.97 -19.22
CA GLY A 192 -15.29 -4.19 -19.33
C GLY A 192 -15.30 -5.11 -18.10
N PHE A 193 -14.99 -4.60 -16.91
CA PHE A 193 -15.24 -5.30 -15.63
C PHE A 193 -16.50 -4.74 -14.96
N ALA A 194 -17.18 -5.51 -14.11
CA ALA A 194 -18.38 -5.00 -13.44
C ALA A 194 -18.06 -3.93 -12.37
N ASN A 195 -16.86 -3.98 -11.78
CA ASN A 195 -16.36 -3.09 -10.74
C ASN A 195 -14.86 -3.32 -10.53
N THR A 196 -14.23 -2.52 -9.68
CA THR A 196 -12.81 -2.63 -9.32
C THR A 196 -12.46 -3.98 -8.68
N GLY A 197 -13.37 -4.58 -7.88
CA GLY A 197 -13.14 -5.89 -7.27
C GLY A 197 -13.04 -7.03 -8.30
N GLU A 198 -13.87 -7.01 -9.33
CA GLU A 198 -13.75 -7.97 -10.46
C GLU A 198 -12.44 -7.78 -11.23
N LEU A 199 -12.02 -6.53 -11.45
CA LEU A 199 -10.72 -6.20 -12.06
C LEU A 199 -9.57 -6.80 -11.23
N TRP A 200 -9.53 -6.57 -9.92
CA TRP A 200 -8.46 -7.10 -9.06
C TRP A 200 -8.43 -8.62 -9.05
N LYS A 201 -9.59 -9.27 -8.95
CA LYS A 201 -9.69 -10.73 -8.98
C LYS A 201 -9.24 -11.32 -10.33
N SER A 202 -9.37 -10.56 -11.43
CA SER A 202 -8.95 -11.01 -12.77
C SER A 202 -7.43 -11.13 -12.95
N GLY A 203 -6.61 -10.58 -12.04
CA GLY A 203 -5.15 -10.69 -12.08
C GLY A 203 -4.58 -12.05 -11.67
N TYR A 204 -5.43 -12.99 -11.23
CA TYR A 204 -5.02 -14.29 -10.66
C TYR A 204 -5.04 -15.45 -11.68
N ASP A 205 -5.18 -15.16 -12.97
CA ASP A 205 -5.32 -16.19 -14.02
C ASP A 205 -6.47 -17.19 -13.75
N MET A 206 -7.48 -16.71 -13.01
CA MET A 206 -8.73 -17.39 -12.68
C MET A 206 -9.89 -16.44 -12.96
N THR A 207 -11.07 -16.98 -13.24
CA THR A 207 -12.26 -16.14 -13.22
C THR A 207 -12.54 -15.66 -11.78
N PRO A 208 -13.12 -14.47 -11.59
CA PRO A 208 -13.42 -13.97 -10.24
C PRO A 208 -14.23 -14.95 -9.36
N PRO A 209 -15.25 -15.68 -9.87
CA PRO A 209 -15.94 -16.71 -9.07
C PRO A 209 -15.07 -17.92 -8.70
N GLU A 210 -14.12 -18.31 -9.55
CA GLU A 210 -13.18 -19.40 -9.23
C GLU A 210 -12.22 -19.00 -8.12
N LEU A 211 -11.70 -17.77 -8.17
CA LEU A 211 -10.84 -17.24 -7.12
C LEU A 211 -11.59 -17.14 -5.78
N GLU A 212 -12.83 -16.63 -5.77
CA GLU A 212 -13.66 -16.59 -4.56
C GLU A 212 -13.88 -17.99 -3.97
N ALA A 213 -14.21 -18.96 -4.81
CA ALA A 213 -14.40 -20.34 -4.38
C ALA A 213 -13.12 -20.96 -3.80
N GLU A 214 -11.95 -20.63 -4.38
CA GLU A 214 -10.66 -21.13 -3.90
C GLU A 214 -10.25 -20.49 -2.57
N VAL A 215 -10.46 -19.18 -2.40
CA VAL A 215 -10.25 -18.48 -1.12
C VAL A 215 -11.15 -19.06 -0.02
N ASP A 216 -12.44 -19.27 -0.30
CA ASP A 216 -13.38 -19.89 0.64
C ASP A 216 -12.97 -21.32 1.02
N ARG A 217 -12.45 -22.09 0.05
CA ARG A 217 -11.97 -23.45 0.27
C ARG A 217 -10.75 -23.45 1.21
N LEU A 218 -9.79 -22.54 0.98
CA LEU A 218 -8.59 -22.39 1.80
C LEU A 218 -8.96 -21.90 3.21
N TRP A 219 -9.86 -20.92 3.34
CA TRP A 219 -10.34 -20.45 4.64
C TRP A 219 -10.92 -21.59 5.48
N LYS A 220 -11.79 -22.43 4.90
CA LYS A 220 -12.37 -23.61 5.61
C LYS A 220 -11.33 -24.62 6.09
N GLN A 221 -10.15 -24.66 5.49
CA GLN A 221 -9.06 -25.52 5.95
C GLN A 221 -8.32 -24.92 7.16
N VAL A 222 -8.25 -23.59 7.24
CA VAL A 222 -7.61 -22.85 8.34
C VAL A 222 -8.58 -22.63 9.51
N GLU A 223 -9.87 -22.53 9.23
CA GLU A 223 -10.94 -22.21 10.18
C GLU A 223 -10.88 -23.02 11.48
N PRO A 224 -10.74 -24.37 11.49
CA PRO A 224 -10.67 -25.12 12.74
C PRO A 224 -9.47 -24.75 13.63
N LEU A 225 -8.33 -24.40 13.02
CA LEU A 225 -7.15 -23.94 13.74
C LEU A 225 -7.38 -22.53 14.29
N TYR A 226 -7.95 -21.65 13.48
CA TYR A 226 -8.26 -20.27 13.88
C TYR A 226 -9.30 -20.24 15.02
N GLU A 227 -10.35 -21.05 14.95
CA GLU A 227 -11.36 -21.15 16.02
C GLU A 227 -10.76 -21.62 17.34
N ALA A 228 -9.88 -22.63 17.29
CA ALA A 228 -9.18 -23.13 18.48
C ALA A 228 -8.25 -22.06 19.08
N LEU A 229 -7.48 -21.37 18.23
CA LEU A 229 -6.61 -20.27 18.65
C LEU A 229 -7.42 -19.11 19.23
N HIS A 230 -8.47 -18.65 18.54
CA HIS A 230 -9.37 -17.60 19.00
C HIS A 230 -10.01 -17.96 20.35
N CYS A 231 -10.47 -19.21 20.53
CA CYS A 231 -11.04 -19.66 21.79
C CYS A 231 -10.00 -19.61 22.94
N HIS A 232 -8.79 -20.10 22.68
CA HIS A 232 -7.70 -20.06 23.65
C HIS A 232 -7.32 -18.63 24.04
N VAL A 233 -7.11 -17.77 23.04
CA VAL A 233 -6.75 -16.36 23.24
C VAL A 233 -7.85 -15.61 23.98
N ARG A 234 -9.13 -15.80 23.61
CA ARG A 234 -10.26 -15.21 24.34
C ARG A 234 -10.26 -15.64 25.81
N ALA A 235 -10.02 -16.91 26.10
CA ALA A 235 -9.95 -17.39 27.48
C ALA A 235 -8.80 -16.72 28.26
N LYS A 236 -7.61 -16.60 27.66
CA LYS A 236 -6.46 -15.92 28.27
C LYS A 236 -6.68 -14.43 28.50
N LEU A 237 -7.29 -13.74 27.55
CA LEU A 237 -7.66 -12.34 27.70
C LEU A 237 -8.74 -12.15 28.77
N SER A 238 -9.69 -13.07 28.88
CA SER A 238 -10.71 -13.07 29.94
C SER A 238 -10.10 -13.32 31.33
N GLU A 239 -9.11 -14.22 31.43
CA GLU A 239 -8.32 -14.43 32.66
C GLU A 239 -7.56 -13.16 33.06
N GLN A 240 -6.96 -12.46 32.10
CA GLN A 240 -6.16 -11.25 32.34
C GLN A 240 -7.01 -10.01 32.67
N TYR A 241 -8.06 -9.76 31.89
CA TYR A 241 -8.83 -8.51 31.95
C TYR A 241 -10.19 -8.65 32.64
N GLY A 242 -10.61 -9.87 32.94
CA GLY A 242 -11.90 -10.19 33.53
C GLY A 242 -13.03 -10.35 32.50
N PRO A 243 -14.10 -11.08 32.87
CA PRO A 243 -15.21 -11.40 31.98
C PRO A 243 -16.08 -10.20 31.58
N ASP A 244 -16.00 -9.09 32.32
CA ASP A 244 -16.70 -7.84 31.99
C ASP A 244 -16.03 -7.10 30.82
N VAL A 245 -14.71 -7.27 30.65
CA VAL A 245 -13.94 -6.66 29.57
C VAL A 245 -13.86 -7.60 28.37
N VAL A 246 -13.56 -8.88 28.61
CA VAL A 246 -13.53 -9.93 27.57
C VAL A 246 -14.45 -11.07 27.99
N PRO A 247 -15.70 -11.09 27.49
CA PRO A 247 -16.65 -12.14 27.82
C PRO A 247 -16.14 -13.53 27.41
N PRO A 248 -16.46 -14.58 28.18
CA PRO A 248 -16.02 -15.95 27.86
C PRO A 248 -16.63 -16.50 26.55
N THR A 249 -17.69 -15.87 26.05
CA THR A 249 -18.38 -16.19 24.80
C THR A 249 -18.51 -14.95 23.92
N GLY A 250 -18.55 -15.13 22.60
CA GLY A 250 -18.62 -14.02 21.65
C GLY A 250 -17.26 -13.55 21.13
N PRO A 251 -17.21 -12.40 20.44
CA PRO A 251 -15.99 -11.87 19.83
C PRO A 251 -15.03 -11.26 20.86
N ILE A 252 -13.74 -11.23 20.50
CA ILE A 252 -12.71 -10.52 21.27
C ILE A 252 -12.76 -9.02 20.90
N PRO A 253 -12.66 -8.08 21.86
CA PRO A 253 -12.50 -6.66 21.55
C PRO A 253 -11.21 -6.40 20.74
N ALA A 254 -11.33 -5.78 19.56
CA ALA A 254 -10.23 -5.64 18.60
C ALA A 254 -8.99 -4.91 19.13
N HIS A 255 -9.17 -3.97 20.07
CA HIS A 255 -8.08 -3.18 20.66
C HIS A 255 -7.20 -3.96 21.63
N LEU A 256 -7.52 -5.22 21.96
CA LEU A 256 -6.80 -6.04 22.95
C LEU A 256 -5.88 -7.10 22.32
N LEU A 257 -5.64 -7.01 21.01
CA LEU A 257 -4.94 -8.03 20.24
C LEU A 257 -3.49 -7.67 19.92
N GLY A 258 -2.96 -6.61 20.53
CA GLY A 258 -1.54 -6.25 20.44
C GLY A 258 -1.11 -5.58 19.13
N ASN A 259 -2.05 -5.27 18.24
CA ASN A 259 -1.82 -4.62 16.95
C ASN A 259 -3.02 -3.71 16.61
N MET A 260 -2.78 -2.61 15.90
CA MET A 260 -3.80 -1.60 15.56
C MET A 260 -5.03 -2.17 14.85
N TRP A 261 -4.82 -3.15 13.97
CA TRP A 261 -5.89 -3.77 13.16
C TRP A 261 -6.21 -5.20 13.59
N ALA A 262 -5.58 -5.68 14.67
CA ALA A 262 -5.71 -7.06 15.14
C ALA A 262 -5.39 -8.12 14.06
N GLN A 263 -4.57 -7.76 13.06
CA GLN A 263 -4.21 -8.65 11.95
C GLN A 263 -3.10 -9.65 12.32
N ASP A 264 -2.35 -9.36 13.39
CA ASP A 264 -1.35 -10.22 14.00
C ASP A 264 -1.46 -10.10 15.53
N TRP A 265 -1.37 -11.25 16.23
CA TRP A 265 -1.52 -11.35 17.69
C TRP A 265 -0.20 -11.72 18.38
N ALA A 266 0.94 -11.71 17.67
CA ALA A 266 2.25 -12.11 18.19
C ALA A 266 2.66 -11.31 19.44
N ASN A 267 2.29 -10.03 19.54
CA ASN A 267 2.56 -9.19 20.72
C ASN A 267 1.87 -9.67 22.00
N LEU A 268 0.88 -10.57 21.90
CA LEU A 268 0.27 -11.23 23.05
C LEU A 268 1.08 -12.43 23.56
N TYR A 269 2.12 -12.88 22.85
CA TYR A 269 2.86 -14.11 23.17
C TYR A 269 3.29 -14.23 24.64
N PRO A 270 3.78 -13.18 25.34
CA PRO A 270 4.09 -13.28 26.76
C PRO A 270 2.93 -13.73 27.65
N MET A 271 1.68 -13.46 27.26
CA MET A 271 0.46 -13.90 27.93
C MET A 271 -0.01 -15.30 27.48
N LEU A 272 0.33 -15.68 26.25
CA LEU A 272 -0.17 -16.89 25.59
C LEU A 272 0.82 -18.06 25.67
N VAL A 273 1.99 -17.87 26.26
CA VAL A 273 3.04 -18.89 26.35
C VAL A 273 2.51 -20.19 26.98
N PRO A 274 2.50 -21.33 26.25
CA PRO A 274 1.95 -22.57 26.78
C PRO A 274 2.80 -23.19 27.90
N TYR A 275 4.11 -22.96 27.86
CA TYR A 275 5.09 -23.50 28.80
C TYR A 275 5.96 -22.36 29.35
N PRO A 276 5.52 -21.66 30.42
CA PRO A 276 6.20 -20.48 30.93
C PRO A 276 7.65 -20.73 31.41
N ASP A 277 7.94 -21.96 31.83
CA ASP A 277 9.26 -22.36 32.31
C ASP A 277 10.27 -22.62 31.16
N GLU A 278 9.81 -22.60 29.91
CA GLU A 278 10.60 -22.83 28.69
C GLU A 278 10.43 -21.64 27.73
N PRO A 279 10.98 -20.46 28.06
CA PRO A 279 10.77 -19.27 27.26
C PRO A 279 11.41 -19.40 25.88
N GLY A 280 10.75 -18.85 24.87
CA GLY A 280 11.32 -18.65 23.55
C GLY A 280 12.54 -17.72 23.59
N LEU A 281 13.36 -17.78 22.55
CA LEU A 281 14.53 -16.90 22.42
C LEU A 281 14.06 -15.47 22.08
N ASP A 282 14.24 -14.54 23.01
CA ASP A 282 14.18 -13.10 22.73
C ASP A 282 15.60 -12.56 22.55
N VAL A 283 15.88 -12.01 21.37
CA VAL A 283 17.19 -11.45 21.01
C VAL A 283 17.23 -9.92 21.12
N THR A 284 16.12 -9.26 21.45
CA THR A 284 15.98 -7.80 21.37
C THR A 284 17.05 -7.08 22.18
N GLN A 285 17.19 -7.41 23.47
CA GLN A 285 18.22 -6.80 24.32
C GLN A 285 19.64 -7.10 23.83
N ALA A 286 19.88 -8.31 23.31
CA ALA A 286 21.18 -8.69 22.77
C ALA A 286 21.54 -7.89 21.50
N LEU A 287 20.56 -7.56 20.66
CA LEU A 287 20.75 -6.68 19.49
C LEU A 287 21.12 -5.26 19.95
N VAL A 288 20.40 -4.72 20.95
CA VAL A 288 20.69 -3.40 21.55
C VAL A 288 22.09 -3.36 22.17
N ASP A 289 22.43 -4.34 23.01
CA ASP A 289 23.73 -4.41 23.71
C ASP A 289 24.91 -4.53 22.73
N GLN A 290 24.69 -5.14 21.57
CA GLN A 290 25.67 -5.27 20.50
C GLN A 290 25.68 -4.10 19.51
N GLY A 291 24.85 -3.08 19.74
CA GLY A 291 24.74 -1.89 18.88
C GLY A 291 24.32 -2.24 17.46
N TRP A 292 23.32 -3.10 17.28
CA TRP A 292 22.73 -3.33 15.96
C TRP A 292 21.97 -2.08 15.50
N ASP A 293 22.23 -1.66 14.27
CA ASP A 293 21.51 -0.60 13.57
C ASP A 293 20.68 -1.19 12.41
N ASP A 294 19.84 -0.35 11.81
CA ASP A 294 18.98 -0.68 10.69
C ASP A 294 19.78 -1.25 9.50
N GLN A 295 20.91 -0.63 9.14
CA GLN A 295 21.75 -1.12 8.05
C GLN A 295 22.33 -2.50 8.32
N ARG A 296 22.77 -2.78 9.56
CA ARG A 296 23.30 -4.11 9.92
C ARG A 296 22.20 -5.16 9.88
N MET A 297 20.98 -4.82 10.31
CA MET A 297 19.82 -5.70 10.16
C MET A 297 19.56 -6.01 8.68
N THR A 298 19.51 -5.01 7.81
CA THR A 298 19.29 -5.22 6.37
C THR A 298 20.44 -5.98 5.70
N LYS A 299 21.70 -5.69 6.04
CA LYS A 299 22.87 -6.44 5.50
C LYS A 299 22.85 -7.90 5.94
N THR A 300 22.32 -8.19 7.13
CA THR A 300 22.15 -9.55 7.60
C THR A 300 21.10 -10.29 6.76
N ALA A 301 19.99 -9.61 6.39
CA ALA A 301 19.01 -10.14 5.46
C ALA A 301 19.58 -10.35 4.05
N GLU A 302 20.33 -9.38 3.52
CA GLU A 302 21.03 -9.52 2.23
C GLU A 302 21.98 -10.73 2.24
N ALA A 303 22.79 -10.89 3.30
CA ALA A 303 23.71 -12.01 3.44
C ALA A 303 23.00 -13.37 3.42
N PHE A 304 21.79 -13.45 3.98
CA PHE A 304 20.96 -14.65 3.89
C PHE A 304 20.60 -14.97 2.42
N PHE A 305 20.10 -14.00 1.66
CA PHE A 305 19.71 -14.21 0.24
C PHE A 305 20.92 -14.48 -0.67
N VAL A 306 22.04 -13.79 -0.45
CA VAL A 306 23.30 -14.06 -1.14
C VAL A 306 23.81 -15.47 -0.81
N GLY A 307 23.63 -15.91 0.45
CA GLY A 307 23.92 -17.29 0.86
C GLY A 307 23.09 -18.35 0.13
N LEU A 308 21.89 -17.98 -0.35
CA LEU A 308 21.04 -18.81 -1.22
C LEU A 308 21.40 -18.71 -2.71
N GLY A 309 22.39 -17.89 -3.08
CA GLY A 309 22.84 -17.69 -4.45
C GLY A 309 22.14 -16.56 -5.20
N MET A 310 21.37 -15.70 -4.52
CA MET A 310 20.80 -14.49 -5.14
C MET A 310 21.88 -13.39 -5.29
N PRO A 311 21.73 -12.47 -6.26
CA PRO A 311 22.64 -11.33 -6.37
C PRO A 311 22.51 -10.41 -5.14
N PRO A 312 23.61 -9.71 -4.75
CA PRO A 312 23.54 -8.67 -3.73
C PRO A 312 22.70 -7.49 -4.21
N LEU A 313 22.24 -6.67 -3.27
CA LEU A 313 21.54 -5.42 -3.54
C LEU A 313 22.52 -4.41 -4.18
N PRO A 314 22.06 -3.58 -5.14
CA PRO A 314 22.92 -2.59 -5.77
C PRO A 314 23.29 -1.47 -4.79
N ASP A 315 24.41 -0.79 -5.02
CA ASP A 315 24.84 0.37 -4.19
C ASP A 315 23.75 1.44 -4.07
N SER A 316 22.95 1.63 -5.13
CA SER A 316 21.85 2.58 -5.12
C SER A 316 20.82 2.30 -4.04
N PHE A 317 20.57 1.03 -3.69
CA PHE A 317 19.67 0.66 -2.60
C PHE A 317 20.14 1.30 -1.29
N TRP A 318 21.40 1.07 -0.92
CA TRP A 318 21.98 1.58 0.33
C TRP A 318 22.03 3.12 0.41
N THR A 319 22.17 3.79 -0.74
CA THR A 319 22.25 5.26 -0.78
C THR A 319 20.90 5.96 -0.92
N LYS A 320 19.85 5.26 -1.35
CA LYS A 320 18.54 5.85 -1.64
C LYS A 320 17.44 5.41 -0.69
N SER A 321 17.57 4.27 -0.01
CA SER A 321 16.55 3.78 0.93
C SER A 321 16.47 4.64 2.21
N LEU A 322 15.26 4.78 2.72
CA LEU A 322 14.97 5.36 4.04
C LEU A 322 14.83 4.23 5.06
N PHE A 323 15.89 3.93 5.80
CA PHE A 323 15.91 2.83 6.76
C PHE A 323 15.33 3.19 8.14
N LEU A 324 15.44 4.46 8.51
CA LEU A 324 15.01 4.97 9.81
C LEU A 324 14.09 6.16 9.60
N LYS A 325 13.03 6.24 10.41
CA LYS A 325 12.12 7.37 10.41
C LYS A 325 12.89 8.67 10.71
N PRO A 326 12.81 9.69 9.84
CA PRO A 326 13.45 10.98 10.06
C PRO A 326 12.71 11.76 11.16
N ALA A 327 13.45 12.56 11.92
CA ALA A 327 12.87 13.37 12.99
C ALA A 327 12.32 14.73 12.50
N ASP A 328 12.68 15.13 11.28
CA ASP A 328 12.49 16.48 10.73
C ASP A 328 11.37 16.59 9.69
N ARG A 329 10.72 15.46 9.32
CA ARG A 329 9.65 15.43 8.32
C ARG A 329 8.68 14.27 8.52
N GLU A 330 7.47 14.43 7.99
CA GLU A 330 6.44 13.39 7.98
C GLU A 330 6.68 12.40 6.84
N VAL A 331 6.49 11.11 7.12
CA VAL A 331 6.72 10.02 6.16
C VAL A 331 5.68 8.92 6.33
N VAL A 332 5.40 8.18 5.27
CA VAL A 332 4.68 6.92 5.36
C VAL A 332 5.60 5.89 6.02
N CYS A 333 5.28 5.48 7.24
CA CYS A 333 6.13 4.58 8.04
C CYS A 333 5.86 3.08 7.80
N HIS A 334 4.76 2.74 7.13
CA HIS A 334 4.47 1.35 6.80
C HIS A 334 5.54 0.84 5.82
N ALA A 335 6.21 -0.27 6.15
CA ALA A 335 7.23 -0.85 5.28
C ALA A 335 6.65 -1.20 3.90
N SER A 336 7.33 -0.77 2.82
CA SER A 336 6.92 -0.94 1.42
C SER A 336 8.03 -1.49 0.52
#